data_AF-A0A8T2UMX4-F1
#
_entry.id   AF-A0A8T2UMX4-F1
#
_cell.length_a   1.000
_cell.length_b   1.000
_cell.length_c   1.000
_cell.angle_alpha   90.00
_cell.angle_beta   90.00
_cell.angle_gamma   90.00
#
_symmetry.space_group_name_H-M   'P 1'
#
loop_
_entity.id
_entity.type
_entity.pdbx_description
1 polymer ?
#
loop_
_entity_poly.entity_id
_entity_poly.type
_entity_poly.pdbx_seq_one_letter_code
_entity_poly.pdbx_strand_id
1 'polypeptide(L)'
;MGHKSKVNGGIMHGFSKDFVAQAWDLDELVVKKLLEAQEETAILKLRAPLNIEETKEDALGYGCFVYNCEDVKKDVDVKNGGRVAVLTSDNLPILQRIGLGADLVKLDPGAMCSPGFSADGAYQVTYVVGGSGRVQVVNNEGERVVDAEIKGGYFFIVPRFHVVSKRAGPEGLEWFSIITKEKPIFAHLGGKTSVWKALSPEVAIASFNVDKELEQHFRTRRTSDAIFFPPK
;
A
#
# COMPACT_ATOMS: atom_id res chain seq x y z
N MET A 1 4.75 43.90 15.33
CA MET A 1 4.50 43.03 14.16
C MET A 1 3.17 42.34 14.36
N GLY A 2 2.16 42.74 13.57
CA GLY A 2 0.77 42.31 13.77
C GLY A 2 0.58 40.82 13.50
N HIS A 3 -0.11 40.16 14.44
CA HIS A 3 -0.66 38.83 14.26
C HIS A 3 -1.67 38.88 13.11
N LYS A 4 -1.32 38.37 11.92
CA LYS A 4 -2.30 38.16 10.85
C LYS A 4 -3.25 37.06 11.31
N SER A 5 -4.54 37.40 11.46
CA SER A 5 -5.59 36.40 11.72
C SER A 5 -5.53 35.33 10.64
N LYS A 6 -5.52 34.07 11.05
CA LYS A 6 -5.59 32.92 10.15
C LYS A 6 -6.91 33.01 9.39
N VAL A 7 -6.86 33.34 8.11
CA VAL A 7 -8.06 33.35 7.25
C VAL A 7 -8.40 31.88 7.00
N ASN A 8 -9.56 31.44 7.51
CA ASN A 8 -10.11 30.12 7.18
C ASN A 8 -10.69 30.21 5.77
N GLY A 9 -10.06 29.57 4.80
CA GLY A 9 -10.49 29.58 3.40
C GLY A 9 -9.55 28.79 2.49
N GLY A 10 -9.98 28.50 1.26
CA GLY A 10 -9.16 27.81 0.26
C GLY A 10 -7.93 28.63 -0.15
N ILE A 11 -7.03 28.03 -0.94
CA ILE A 11 -5.74 28.62 -1.36
C ILE A 11 -5.86 30.04 -1.94
N MET A 12 -6.99 30.36 -2.55
CA MET A 12 -7.26 31.65 -3.19
C MET A 12 -7.33 32.82 -2.20
N HIS A 13 -7.61 32.56 -0.92
CA HIS A 13 -7.59 33.56 0.14
C HIS A 13 -6.19 34.12 0.42
N GLY A 14 -5.14 33.42 -0.03
CA GLY A 14 -3.75 33.87 0.11
C GLY A 14 -3.35 34.98 -0.87
N PHE A 15 -4.09 35.15 -1.96
CA PHE A 15 -3.83 36.18 -2.97
C PHE A 15 -4.62 37.47 -2.65
N SER A 16 -4.12 38.61 -3.14
CA SER A 16 -4.89 39.86 -3.09
C SER A 16 -6.07 39.83 -4.06
N LYS A 17 -7.10 40.63 -3.78
CA LYS A 17 -8.36 40.60 -4.54
C LYS A 17 -8.17 41.02 -5.99
N ASP A 18 -7.31 42.00 -6.26
CA ASP A 18 -6.92 42.46 -7.60
C ASP A 18 -6.23 41.36 -8.41
N PHE A 19 -5.36 40.54 -7.79
CA PHE A 19 -4.70 39.42 -8.47
C PHE A 19 -5.69 38.32 -8.85
N VAL A 20 -6.60 37.97 -7.94
CA VAL A 20 -7.64 36.97 -8.21
C VAL A 20 -8.65 37.49 -9.24
N ALA A 21 -9.01 38.77 -9.15
CA ALA A 21 -9.87 39.47 -10.10
C ALA A 21 -9.29 39.40 -11.52
N GLN A 22 -8.02 39.74 -11.70
CA GLN A 22 -7.35 39.62 -13.00
C GLN A 22 -7.24 38.17 -13.48
N ALA A 23 -6.94 37.22 -12.58
CA ALA A 23 -6.78 35.81 -12.95
C ALA A 23 -8.10 35.14 -13.38
N TRP A 24 -9.22 35.56 -12.81
CA TRP A 24 -10.55 35.04 -13.12
C TRP A 24 -11.36 35.91 -14.08
N ASP A 25 -10.82 37.05 -14.50
CA ASP A 25 -11.51 38.08 -15.30
C ASP A 25 -12.83 38.53 -14.65
N LEU A 26 -12.76 38.89 -13.37
CA LEU A 26 -13.90 39.33 -12.54
C LEU A 26 -13.59 40.65 -11.83
N ASP A 27 -14.63 41.42 -11.49
CA ASP A 27 -14.47 42.56 -10.59
C ASP A 27 -14.03 42.13 -9.18
N GLU A 28 -13.19 42.93 -8.52
CA GLU A 28 -12.74 42.69 -7.15
C GLU A 28 -13.89 42.53 -6.13
N LEU A 29 -15.03 43.21 -6.36
CA LEU A 29 -16.22 43.08 -5.52
C LEU A 29 -16.88 41.71 -5.66
N VAL A 30 -16.87 41.11 -6.86
CA VAL A 30 -17.38 39.75 -7.10
C VAL A 30 -16.44 38.74 -6.45
N VAL A 31 -15.13 38.89 -6.64
CA VAL A 31 -14.12 38.08 -5.97
C VAL A 31 -14.28 38.13 -4.46
N LYS A 32 -14.45 39.33 -3.89
CA LYS A 32 -14.69 39.51 -2.46
C LYS A 32 -15.88 38.68 -1.98
N LYS A 33 -17.02 38.74 -2.67
CA LYS A 33 -18.22 37.98 -2.32
C LYS A 33 -18.00 36.47 -2.41
N LEU A 34 -17.31 36.00 -3.46
CA LEU A 34 -17.03 34.56 -3.64
C LEU A 34 -16.16 34.01 -2.52
N LEU A 35 -15.10 34.73 -2.16
CA LEU A 35 -14.19 34.31 -1.09
C LEU A 35 -14.87 34.41 0.28
N GLU A 36 -15.61 35.48 0.56
CA GLU A 36 -16.34 35.66 1.84
C GLU A 36 -17.50 34.65 2.02
N ALA A 37 -18.03 34.09 0.93
CA ALA A 37 -19.05 33.04 0.98
C ALA A 37 -18.48 31.63 1.31
N GLN A 38 -17.15 31.44 1.27
CA GLN A 38 -16.53 30.17 1.62
C GLN A 38 -16.41 30.04 3.15
N GLU A 39 -17.31 29.26 3.75
CA GLU A 39 -17.36 29.08 5.22
C GLU A 39 -16.43 27.97 5.73
N GLU A 40 -16.19 26.92 4.94
CA GLU A 40 -15.44 25.72 5.36
C GLU A 40 -14.32 25.34 4.38
N THR A 41 -13.38 24.51 4.85
CA THR A 41 -12.24 24.01 4.08
C THR A 41 -12.21 22.49 4.07
N ALA A 42 -11.81 21.89 2.94
CA ALA A 42 -11.68 20.46 2.68
C ALA A 42 -12.98 19.64 2.61
N ILE A 43 -13.77 19.57 3.69
CA ILE A 43 -15.02 18.78 3.75
C ILE A 43 -16.15 19.72 4.15
N LEU A 44 -17.21 19.79 3.32
CA LEU A 44 -18.36 20.66 3.57
C LEU A 44 -19.66 19.87 3.70
N LYS A 45 -20.46 20.20 4.72
CA LYS A 45 -21.81 19.65 4.85
C LYS A 45 -22.78 20.39 3.92
N LEU A 46 -23.33 19.67 2.95
CA LEU A 46 -24.32 20.22 2.05
C LEU A 46 -25.70 20.30 2.71
N ARG A 47 -26.44 21.39 2.43
CA ARG A 47 -27.82 21.58 2.90
C ARG A 47 -28.84 20.78 2.06
N ALA A 48 -28.48 20.46 0.83
CA ALA A 48 -29.25 19.61 -0.09
C ALA A 48 -28.27 18.82 -0.99
N PRO A 49 -28.68 17.66 -1.53
CA PRO A 49 -27.85 16.90 -2.47
C PRO A 49 -27.45 17.74 -3.69
N LEU A 50 -26.22 17.56 -4.16
CA LEU A 50 -25.79 18.14 -5.44
C LEU A 50 -26.37 17.32 -6.59
N ASN A 51 -26.83 18.02 -7.63
CA ASN A 51 -27.15 17.40 -8.90
C ASN A 51 -25.88 17.42 -9.77
N ILE A 52 -25.06 16.38 -9.67
CA ILE A 52 -23.82 16.21 -10.45
C ILE A 52 -24.09 15.19 -11.55
N GLU A 53 -23.86 15.58 -12.81
CA GLU A 53 -23.87 14.64 -13.92
C GLU A 53 -22.56 13.85 -13.93
N GLU A 54 -22.64 12.52 -14.02
CA GLU A 54 -21.44 11.68 -14.18
C GLU A 54 -20.77 11.98 -15.51
N THR A 55 -19.46 12.26 -15.46
CA THR A 55 -18.66 12.45 -16.66
C THR A 55 -18.45 11.10 -17.33
N LYS A 56 -18.69 11.00 -18.65
CA LYS A 56 -18.40 9.78 -19.40
C LYS A 56 -16.89 9.51 -19.40
N GLU A 57 -16.48 8.29 -19.03
CA GLU A 57 -15.09 7.87 -18.80
C GLU A 57 -14.14 8.13 -19.99
N ASP A 58 -14.68 8.25 -21.21
CA ASP A 58 -13.92 8.43 -22.45
C ASP A 58 -13.20 9.78 -22.60
N ALA A 59 -13.43 10.73 -21.68
CA ALA A 59 -12.92 12.10 -21.81
C ALA A 59 -11.47 12.30 -21.32
N LEU A 60 -10.85 11.32 -20.64
CA LEU A 60 -9.53 11.48 -20.03
C LEU A 60 -8.52 10.55 -20.69
N GLY A 61 -7.45 11.10 -21.29
CA GLY A 61 -6.39 10.34 -21.96
C GLY A 61 -5.58 9.38 -21.06
N TYR A 62 -6.02 9.17 -19.81
CA TYR A 62 -5.42 8.31 -18.79
C TYR A 62 -6.30 7.10 -18.44
N GLY A 63 -7.50 7.00 -19.01
CA GLY A 63 -8.45 5.91 -18.73
C GLY A 63 -9.10 6.04 -17.34
N CYS A 64 -9.45 4.90 -16.75
CA CYS A 64 -10.09 4.84 -15.44
C CYS A 64 -9.13 5.25 -14.30
N PHE A 65 -9.68 5.91 -13.27
CA PHE A 65 -8.95 6.30 -12.05
C PHE A 65 -9.33 5.46 -10.83
N VAL A 66 -10.29 4.56 -10.98
CA VAL A 66 -10.84 3.76 -9.89
C VAL A 66 -10.62 2.29 -10.19
N TYR A 67 -10.12 1.56 -9.20
CA TYR A 67 -9.92 0.12 -9.29
C TYR A 67 -10.33 -0.53 -7.97
N ASN A 68 -11.39 -1.36 -7.99
CA ASN A 68 -11.84 -2.05 -6.80
C ASN A 68 -11.06 -3.35 -6.59
N CYS A 69 -10.20 -3.36 -5.58
CA CYS A 69 -9.38 -4.53 -5.23
C CYS A 69 -10.18 -5.68 -4.61
N GLU A 70 -11.39 -5.41 -4.11
CA GLU A 70 -12.26 -6.42 -3.50
C GLU A 70 -12.96 -7.28 -4.55
N ASP A 71 -13.35 -6.69 -5.69
CA ASP A 71 -14.17 -7.34 -6.72
C ASP A 71 -13.37 -8.07 -7.80
N VAL A 72 -12.04 -7.94 -7.78
CA VAL A 72 -11.17 -8.51 -8.82
C VAL A 72 -10.71 -9.92 -8.47
N LYS A 73 -10.36 -10.70 -9.50
CA LYS A 73 -9.64 -11.96 -9.31
C LYS A 73 -8.33 -11.70 -8.56
N LYS A 74 -8.08 -12.50 -7.53
CA LYS A 74 -6.88 -12.39 -6.71
C LYS A 74 -5.69 -13.00 -7.43
N ASP A 75 -4.55 -12.32 -7.39
CA ASP A 75 -3.28 -12.77 -7.98
C ASP A 75 -2.77 -14.04 -7.30
N VAL A 76 -2.96 -14.10 -5.98
CA VAL A 76 -2.77 -15.32 -5.18
C VAL A 76 -3.96 -15.50 -4.27
N ASP A 77 -4.49 -16.72 -4.23
CA ASP A 77 -5.56 -17.15 -3.33
C ASP A 77 -5.23 -18.54 -2.78
N VAL A 78 -4.94 -18.61 -1.48
CA VAL A 78 -4.59 -19.85 -0.78
C VAL A 78 -5.65 -20.12 0.28
N LYS A 79 -6.36 -21.23 0.14
CA LYS A 79 -7.35 -21.69 1.12
C LYS A 79 -6.74 -21.76 2.52
N ASN A 80 -7.39 -21.11 3.49
CA ASN A 80 -6.96 -20.99 4.89
C ASN A 80 -5.61 -20.28 5.09
N GLY A 81 -5.08 -19.63 4.05
CA GLY A 81 -3.83 -18.88 4.09
C GLY A 81 -4.08 -17.39 3.90
N GLY A 82 -4.78 -17.04 2.83
CA GLY A 82 -5.10 -15.66 2.50
C GLY A 82 -5.11 -15.40 1.01
N ARG A 83 -5.36 -14.14 0.66
CA ARG A 83 -5.41 -13.68 -0.73
C ARG A 83 -4.82 -12.28 -0.90
N VAL A 84 -4.38 -11.98 -2.12
CA VAL A 84 -3.89 -10.65 -2.52
C VAL A 84 -4.44 -10.24 -3.87
N ALA A 85 -4.82 -8.96 -3.99
CA ALA A 85 -4.98 -8.25 -5.25
C ALA A 85 -3.84 -7.23 -5.39
N VAL A 86 -3.10 -7.29 -6.48
CA VAL A 86 -1.99 -6.38 -6.78
C VAL A 86 -2.45 -5.35 -7.80
N LEU A 87 -2.22 -4.07 -7.52
CA LEU A 87 -2.50 -2.97 -8.44
C LEU A 87 -1.19 -2.56 -9.11
N THR A 88 -1.21 -2.55 -10.44
CA THR A 88 -0.07 -2.15 -11.26
C THR A 88 -0.56 -1.33 -12.45
N SER A 89 0.35 -0.76 -13.25
CA SER A 89 -0.07 -0.08 -14.48
C SER A 89 -0.81 -0.97 -15.48
N ASP A 90 -0.75 -2.31 -15.34
CA ASP A 90 -1.48 -3.23 -16.21
C ASP A 90 -3.00 -3.21 -15.95
N ASN A 91 -3.42 -2.89 -14.72
CA ASN A 91 -4.83 -2.85 -14.35
C ASN A 91 -5.35 -1.45 -13.99
N LEU A 92 -4.46 -0.50 -13.69
CA LEU A 92 -4.79 0.90 -13.47
C LEU A 92 -3.73 1.80 -14.14
N PRO A 93 -3.88 2.18 -15.43
CA PRO A 93 -2.81 2.80 -16.23
C PRO A 93 -2.19 4.09 -15.66
N ILE A 94 -2.95 4.88 -14.89
CA ILE A 94 -2.45 6.09 -14.21
C ILE A 94 -1.26 5.79 -13.28
N LEU A 95 -1.16 4.56 -12.77
CA LEU A 95 -0.05 4.10 -11.92
C LEU A 95 1.32 4.22 -12.59
N GLN A 96 1.38 4.09 -13.92
CA GLN A 96 2.63 4.29 -14.67
C GLN A 96 3.16 5.72 -14.53
N ARG A 97 2.25 6.71 -14.50
CA ARG A 97 2.61 8.13 -14.48
C ARG A 97 3.01 8.61 -13.09
N ILE A 98 2.29 8.13 -12.07
CA ILE A 98 2.59 8.48 -10.68
C ILE A 98 3.74 7.63 -10.10
N GLY A 99 4.11 6.52 -10.77
CA GLY A 99 5.22 5.66 -10.38
C GLY A 99 4.94 4.84 -9.12
N LEU A 100 3.67 4.54 -8.84
CA LEU A 100 3.22 3.82 -7.66
C LEU A 100 2.48 2.55 -8.04
N GLY A 101 2.60 1.52 -7.22
CA GLY A 101 1.79 0.30 -7.25
C GLY A 101 1.12 0.12 -5.90
N ALA A 102 0.28 -0.91 -5.77
CA ALA A 102 -0.33 -1.23 -4.49
C ALA A 102 -0.63 -2.72 -4.33
N ASP A 103 -0.94 -3.12 -3.10
CA ASP A 103 -1.57 -4.41 -2.82
C ASP A 103 -2.66 -4.29 -1.76
N LEU A 104 -3.71 -5.10 -1.91
CA LEU A 104 -4.67 -5.40 -0.85
C LEU A 104 -4.48 -6.86 -0.46
N VAL A 105 -4.08 -7.11 0.78
CA VAL A 105 -3.86 -8.47 1.29
C VAL A 105 -4.81 -8.75 2.45
N LYS A 106 -5.45 -9.92 2.41
CA LYS A 106 -6.29 -10.45 3.50
C LYS A 106 -5.75 -11.82 3.91
N LEU A 107 -5.12 -11.93 5.08
CA LEU A 107 -4.73 -13.20 5.70
C LEU A 107 -5.88 -13.81 6.50
N ASP A 108 -6.05 -15.12 6.36
CA ASP A 108 -6.99 -15.88 7.20
C ASP A 108 -6.47 -16.00 8.65
N PRO A 109 -7.35 -16.29 9.63
CA PRO A 109 -6.95 -16.50 11.02
C PRO A 109 -5.75 -17.43 11.19
N GLY A 110 -4.74 -16.97 11.95
CA GLY A 110 -3.53 -17.74 12.24
C GLY A 110 -2.57 -17.96 11.06
N ALA A 111 -2.91 -17.50 9.86
CA ALA A 111 -2.05 -17.63 8.69
C ALA A 111 -0.85 -16.66 8.72
N MET A 112 0.14 -16.92 7.87
CA MET A 112 1.35 -16.10 7.74
C MET A 112 1.55 -15.68 6.28
N CYS A 113 1.99 -14.43 6.07
CA CYS A 113 2.62 -14.02 4.82
C CYS A 113 4.11 -14.33 4.87
N SER A 114 4.60 -15.07 3.87
CA SER A 114 6.01 -15.47 3.72
C SER A 114 6.95 -14.28 3.90
N PRO A 115 8.04 -14.40 4.68
CA PRO A 115 9.03 -13.35 4.77
C PRO A 115 9.52 -12.98 3.37
N GLY A 116 9.54 -11.69 3.06
CA GLY A 116 9.94 -11.22 1.74
C GLY A 116 10.31 -9.75 1.73
N PHE A 117 10.83 -9.29 0.60
CA PHE A 117 11.28 -7.92 0.40
C PHE A 117 10.98 -7.47 -1.04
N SER A 118 10.94 -6.15 -1.26
CA SER A 118 10.87 -5.57 -2.60
C SER A 118 12.24 -5.66 -3.28
N ALA A 119 12.36 -6.53 -4.27
CA ALA A 119 13.61 -6.83 -4.97
C ALA A 119 14.06 -5.70 -5.92
N ASP A 120 13.13 -4.84 -6.31
CA ASP A 120 13.33 -3.65 -7.13
C ASP A 120 13.65 -2.38 -6.30
N GLY A 121 13.87 -2.54 -4.98
CA GLY A 121 14.18 -1.44 -4.07
C GLY A 121 13.00 -0.48 -3.84
N ALA A 122 11.76 -0.95 -3.94
CA ALA A 122 10.60 -0.16 -3.54
C ALA A 122 10.52 0.05 -2.01
N TYR A 123 9.95 1.18 -1.59
CA TYR A 123 9.37 1.33 -0.25
C TYR A 123 7.96 0.79 -0.25
N GLN A 124 7.52 0.21 0.87
CA GLN A 124 6.12 -0.15 1.08
C GLN A 124 5.57 0.68 2.23
N VAL A 125 4.46 1.37 1.97
CA VAL A 125 3.73 2.15 2.94
C VAL A 125 2.46 1.38 3.25
N THR A 126 2.40 0.73 4.41
CA THR A 126 1.34 -0.23 4.74
C THR A 126 0.39 0.34 5.81
N TYR A 127 -0.90 0.32 5.50
CA TYR A 127 -1.99 0.63 6.41
C TYR A 127 -2.79 -0.63 6.73
N VAL A 128 -2.99 -0.91 8.01
CA VAL A 128 -3.79 -2.04 8.47
C VAL A 128 -5.26 -1.63 8.43
N VAL A 129 -6.01 -2.25 7.52
CA VAL A 129 -7.43 -1.94 7.28
C VAL A 129 -8.29 -2.58 8.36
N GLY A 130 -8.00 -3.82 8.72
CA GLY A 130 -8.84 -4.59 9.64
C GLY A 130 -8.13 -5.81 10.25
N GLY A 131 -8.80 -6.42 11.23
CA GLY A 131 -8.26 -7.53 11.99
C GLY A 131 -7.08 -7.14 12.88
N SER A 132 -6.25 -8.14 13.22
CA SER A 132 -5.08 -7.97 14.08
C SER A 132 -4.01 -9.04 13.79
N GLY A 133 -2.80 -8.79 14.24
CA GLY A 133 -1.70 -9.74 14.08
C GLY A 133 -0.36 -9.16 14.54
N ARG A 134 0.72 -9.82 14.15
CA ARG A 134 2.09 -9.41 14.49
C ARG A 134 2.91 -9.22 13.23
N VAL A 135 3.66 -8.12 13.17
CA VAL A 135 4.61 -7.82 12.09
C VAL A 135 6.03 -7.86 12.61
N GLN A 136 6.94 -8.37 11.79
CA GLN A 136 8.38 -8.19 11.97
C GLN A 136 8.99 -7.57 10.72
N VAL A 137 9.89 -6.62 10.93
CA VAL A 137 10.72 -6.01 9.89
C VAL A 137 12.18 -6.16 10.29
N VAL A 138 13.00 -6.67 9.38
CA VAL A 138 14.42 -6.93 9.58
C VAL A 138 15.23 -6.09 8.56
N ASN A 139 16.25 -5.39 9.04
CA ASN A 139 17.14 -4.58 8.19
C ASN A 139 18.23 -5.44 7.50
N ASN A 140 19.10 -4.79 6.74
CA ASN A 140 20.13 -5.47 5.96
C ASN A 140 21.27 -6.01 6.83
N GLU A 141 21.37 -5.51 8.06
CA GLU A 141 22.29 -5.96 9.09
C GLU A 141 21.79 -7.21 9.85
N GLY A 142 20.58 -7.67 9.53
CA GLY A 142 19.95 -8.82 10.19
C GLY A 142 19.28 -8.48 11.53
N GLU A 143 19.15 -7.20 11.86
CA GLU A 143 18.53 -6.72 13.08
C GLU A 143 17.02 -6.57 12.88
N ARG A 144 16.26 -7.04 13.87
CA ARG A 144 14.82 -6.88 13.91
C ARG A 144 14.47 -5.47 14.39
N VAL A 145 14.35 -4.55 13.45
CA VAL A 145 14.04 -3.12 13.70
C VAL A 145 12.57 -2.87 14.04
N VAL A 146 11.67 -3.78 13.66
CA VAL A 146 10.26 -3.77 14.11
C VAL A 146 9.86 -5.15 14.58
N ASP A 147 9.22 -5.20 15.74
CA ASP A 147 8.51 -6.36 16.25
C ASP A 147 7.29 -5.86 17.03
N ALA A 148 6.11 -5.92 16.41
CA ALA A 148 4.93 -5.26 16.96
C ALA A 148 3.65 -6.03 16.69
N GLU A 149 2.76 -6.01 17.67
CA GLU A 149 1.33 -6.30 17.47
C GLU A 149 0.68 -5.11 16.74
N ILE A 150 -0.14 -5.43 15.75
CA ILE A 150 -0.82 -4.48 14.85
C ILE A 150 -2.31 -4.81 14.78
N LYS A 151 -3.12 -3.78 14.56
CA LYS A 151 -4.58 -3.89 14.37
C LYS A 151 -5.09 -2.80 13.43
N GLY A 152 -6.36 -2.88 13.04
CA GLY A 152 -7.00 -1.85 12.22
C GLY A 152 -6.68 -0.41 12.68
N GLY A 153 -6.31 0.45 11.72
CA GLY A 153 -5.88 1.83 11.96
C GLY A 153 -4.37 2.02 12.11
N TYR A 154 -3.58 0.94 12.24
CA TYR A 154 -2.13 1.05 12.37
C TYR A 154 -1.49 1.30 11.01
N PHE A 155 -0.34 1.99 11.04
CA PHE A 155 0.41 2.38 9.85
C PHE A 155 1.90 2.17 10.09
N PHE A 156 2.61 1.64 9.09
CA PHE A 156 4.06 1.50 9.13
C PHE A 156 4.67 1.50 7.73
N ILE A 157 5.97 1.76 7.67
CA ILE A 157 6.74 1.77 6.42
C ILE A 157 7.74 0.62 6.47
N VAL A 158 7.84 -0.13 5.37
CA VAL A 158 8.93 -1.09 5.14
C VAL A 158 9.94 -0.41 4.23
N PRO A 159 11.16 -0.11 4.73
CA PRO A 159 12.20 0.50 3.93
C PRO A 159 12.70 -0.44 2.82
N ARG A 160 13.43 0.13 1.86
CA ARG A 160 14.03 -0.63 0.75
C ARG A 160 14.84 -1.80 1.28
N PHE A 161 14.70 -2.95 0.62
CA PHE A 161 15.41 -4.20 0.90
C PHE A 161 15.21 -4.80 2.30
N HIS A 162 14.43 -4.16 3.18
CA HIS A 162 14.08 -4.75 4.45
C HIS A 162 13.16 -5.95 4.22
N VAL A 163 13.40 -7.00 5.01
CA VAL A 163 12.56 -8.19 5.01
C VAL A 163 11.39 -7.95 5.94
N VAL A 164 10.18 -8.18 5.46
CA VAL A 164 8.95 -8.08 6.25
C VAL A 164 8.20 -9.40 6.24
N SER A 165 7.64 -9.78 7.39
CA SER A 165 6.66 -10.86 7.50
C SER A 165 5.55 -10.46 8.45
N LYS A 166 4.34 -10.97 8.21
CA LYS A 166 3.16 -10.75 9.04
C LYS A 166 2.50 -12.07 9.39
N ARG A 167 2.01 -12.21 10.62
CA ARG A 167 1.17 -13.33 11.07
C ARG A 167 -0.17 -12.78 11.52
N ALA A 168 -1.24 -13.38 11.04
CA ALA A 168 -2.59 -13.01 11.44
C ALA A 168 -2.91 -13.53 12.84
N GLY A 169 -3.66 -12.73 13.60
CA GLY A 169 -4.30 -13.12 14.83
C GLY A 169 -5.57 -13.95 14.60
N PRO A 170 -6.39 -14.15 15.65
CA PRO A 170 -7.61 -14.97 15.59
C PRO A 170 -8.70 -14.46 14.65
N GLU A 171 -8.73 -13.15 14.37
CA GLU A 171 -9.75 -12.53 13.49
C GLU A 171 -9.27 -12.35 12.05
N GLY A 172 -8.09 -12.88 11.70
CA GLY A 172 -7.44 -12.56 10.44
C GLY A 172 -6.73 -11.20 10.47
N LEU A 173 -6.09 -10.85 9.36
CA LEU A 173 -5.37 -9.58 9.22
C LEU A 173 -5.52 -9.06 7.78
N GLU A 174 -5.91 -7.80 7.65
CA GLU A 174 -6.07 -7.13 6.37
C GLU A 174 -5.27 -5.84 6.29
N TRP A 175 -4.54 -5.63 5.20
CA TRP A 175 -3.79 -4.41 4.97
C TRP A 175 -3.79 -4.00 3.51
N PHE A 176 -3.62 -2.70 3.30
CA PHE A 176 -3.37 -2.10 2.00
C PHE A 176 -1.98 -1.48 2.00
N SER A 177 -1.18 -1.74 0.97
CA SER A 177 0.14 -1.13 0.81
C SER A 177 0.20 -0.25 -0.41
N ILE A 178 0.78 0.95 -0.29
CA ILE A 178 1.23 1.77 -1.42
C ILE A 178 2.73 1.54 -1.60
N ILE A 179 3.14 1.26 -2.83
CA ILE A 179 4.50 0.81 -3.14
C ILE A 179 5.12 1.77 -4.15
N THR A 180 6.37 2.19 -3.93
CA THR A 180 7.03 3.22 -4.76
C THR A 180 7.58 2.67 -6.09
N LYS A 181 6.85 1.76 -6.72
CA LYS A 181 7.09 1.14 -8.03
C LYS A 181 5.76 0.72 -8.61
N GLU A 182 5.53 1.05 -9.88
CA GLU A 182 4.25 0.75 -10.57
C GLU A 182 4.02 -0.75 -10.82
N LYS A 183 5.10 -1.52 -11.03
CA LYS A 183 5.09 -2.99 -11.11
C LYS A 183 6.03 -3.54 -10.04
N PRO A 184 5.57 -3.64 -8.78
CA PRO A 184 6.42 -4.04 -7.68
C PRO A 184 6.88 -5.50 -7.84
N ILE A 185 8.17 -5.74 -7.67
CA ILE A 185 8.76 -7.08 -7.72
C ILE A 185 9.09 -7.53 -6.30
N PHE A 186 8.48 -8.64 -5.87
CA PHE A 186 8.72 -9.22 -4.55
C PHE A 186 9.54 -10.49 -4.63
N ALA A 187 10.52 -10.61 -3.73
CA ALA A 187 11.23 -11.84 -3.47
C ALA A 187 10.79 -12.42 -2.11
N HIS A 188 10.60 -13.74 -2.06
CA HIS A 188 10.17 -14.44 -0.86
C HIS A 188 11.27 -15.38 -0.36
N LEU A 189 11.37 -15.52 0.96
CA LEU A 189 12.35 -16.39 1.63
C LEU A 189 11.71 -17.70 2.10
N GLY A 190 10.39 -17.85 2.00
CA GLY A 190 9.68 -19.11 2.19
C GLY A 190 8.78 -19.45 1.01
N GLY A 191 8.32 -20.71 0.95
CA GLY A 191 7.41 -21.18 -0.08
C GLY A 191 8.12 -21.79 -1.29
N LYS A 192 7.37 -22.05 -2.36
CA LYS A 192 7.85 -22.72 -3.58
C LYS A 192 8.79 -21.85 -4.42
N THR A 193 8.60 -20.54 -4.40
CA THR A 193 9.41 -19.54 -5.11
C THR A 193 10.49 -18.92 -4.21
N SER A 194 10.85 -19.57 -3.10
CA SER A 194 11.85 -19.06 -2.17
C SER A 194 13.22 -18.92 -2.83
N VAL A 195 13.91 -17.81 -2.58
CA VAL A 195 15.28 -17.58 -3.09
C VAL A 195 16.23 -18.70 -2.61
N TRP A 196 16.03 -19.22 -1.40
CA TRP A 196 16.83 -20.31 -0.85
C TRP A 196 16.70 -21.62 -1.65
N LYS A 197 15.55 -21.84 -2.31
CA LYS A 197 15.32 -23.03 -3.13
C LYS A 197 15.86 -22.89 -4.55
N ALA A 198 16.11 -21.67 -4.99
CA ALA A 198 16.76 -21.41 -6.26
C ALA A 198 18.28 -21.65 -6.19
N LEU A 199 18.88 -21.62 -4.99
CA LEU A 199 20.29 -21.93 -4.77
C LEU A 199 20.57 -23.44 -4.85
N SER A 200 21.81 -23.79 -5.22
CA SER A 200 22.24 -25.19 -5.16
C SER A 200 22.30 -25.67 -3.70
N PRO A 201 22.08 -26.97 -3.44
CA PRO A 201 22.22 -27.54 -2.10
C PRO A 201 23.56 -27.19 -1.44
N GLU A 202 24.65 -27.22 -2.20
CA GLU A 202 26.01 -26.98 -1.72
C GLU A 202 26.19 -25.53 -1.24
N VAL A 203 25.58 -24.56 -1.94
CA VAL A 203 25.57 -23.16 -1.52
C VAL A 203 24.81 -23.00 -0.20
N ALA A 204 23.65 -23.64 -0.05
CA ALA A 204 22.87 -23.58 1.18
C ALA A 204 23.60 -24.25 2.37
N ILE A 205 24.20 -25.41 2.14
CA ILE A 205 25.05 -26.13 3.10
C ILE A 205 26.18 -25.22 3.61
N ALA A 206 26.92 -24.61 2.69
CA ALA A 206 28.02 -23.71 3.05
C ALA A 206 27.52 -22.44 3.76
N SER A 207 26.42 -21.85 3.29
CA SER A 207 25.88 -20.58 3.82
C SER A 207 25.32 -20.72 5.24
N PHE A 208 24.59 -21.81 5.52
CA PHE A 208 24.02 -22.06 6.84
C PHE A 208 24.96 -22.85 7.76
N ASN A 209 26.10 -23.34 7.23
CA ASN A 209 27.02 -24.23 7.94
C ASN A 209 26.29 -25.46 8.52
N VAL A 210 25.59 -26.19 7.66
CA VAL A 210 24.77 -27.36 8.01
C VAL A 210 25.21 -28.59 7.23
N ASP A 211 24.84 -29.78 7.69
CA ASP A 211 25.06 -31.00 6.91
C ASP A 211 24.03 -31.18 5.79
N LYS A 212 24.28 -32.18 4.94
CA LYS A 212 23.43 -32.52 3.79
C LYS A 212 22.04 -33.02 4.22
N GLU A 213 21.93 -33.71 5.35
CA GLU A 213 20.65 -34.25 5.81
C GLU A 213 19.71 -33.12 6.24
N LEU A 214 20.24 -32.12 6.95
CA LEU A 214 19.51 -30.94 7.38
C LEU A 214 19.14 -30.03 6.20
N GLU A 215 20.01 -29.84 5.21
CA GLU A 215 19.65 -29.12 3.97
C GLU A 215 18.54 -29.84 3.21
N GLN A 216 18.64 -31.17 3.08
CA GLN A 216 17.61 -31.98 2.42
C GLN A 216 16.27 -31.89 3.18
N HIS A 217 16.30 -31.92 4.51
CA HIS A 217 15.11 -31.69 5.32
C HIS A 217 14.54 -30.29 5.06
N PHE A 218 15.36 -29.24 5.11
CA PHE A 218 14.95 -27.86 4.89
C PHE A 218 14.28 -27.68 3.51
N ARG A 219 14.92 -28.12 2.43
CA ARG A 219 14.45 -27.85 1.07
C ARG A 219 13.14 -28.57 0.71
N THR A 220 12.87 -29.71 1.35
CA THR A 220 11.63 -30.48 1.13
C THR A 220 10.41 -29.83 1.78
N ARG A 221 10.58 -28.86 2.68
CA ARG A 221 9.46 -28.15 3.32
C ARG A 221 8.88 -27.10 2.38
N ARG A 222 7.54 -26.93 2.42
CA ARG A 222 6.80 -25.85 1.74
C ARG A 222 7.06 -25.75 0.22
N THR A 223 7.24 -26.88 -0.46
CA THR A 223 7.52 -26.94 -1.92
C THR A 223 6.29 -26.67 -2.79
N SER A 224 5.09 -26.87 -2.24
CA SER A 224 3.81 -26.56 -2.91
C SER A 224 3.21 -25.21 -2.50
N ASP A 225 3.64 -24.64 -1.38
CA ASP A 225 3.06 -23.42 -0.81
C ASP A 225 3.45 -22.20 -1.63
N ALA A 226 2.50 -21.31 -1.90
CA ALA A 226 2.76 -20.02 -2.53
C ALA A 226 3.37 -19.04 -1.50
N ILE A 227 2.72 -17.90 -1.27
CA ILE A 227 3.22 -16.84 -0.38
C ILE A 227 2.46 -16.76 0.95
N PHE A 228 1.27 -17.37 1.03
CA PHE A 228 0.49 -17.45 2.26
C PHE A 228 0.54 -18.86 2.84
N PHE A 229 0.85 -18.95 4.12
CA PHE A 229 1.02 -20.19 4.84
C PHE A 229 -0.14 -20.36 5.82
N PRO A 230 -1.03 -21.35 5.61
CA PRO A 230 -2.06 -21.69 6.56
C PRO A 230 -1.48 -22.05 7.94
N PRO A 231 -2.26 -21.88 9.03
CA PRO A 231 -1.88 -22.40 10.34
C PRO A 231 -1.68 -23.92 10.27
N LYS A 232 -0.84 -24.43 11.17
CA LYS A 232 -0.60 -25.87 11.32
C LYS A 232 -1.68 -26.53 12.15
#